data_AF-A0A7C6UJR3-F1
#
_entry.id   AF-A0A7C6UJR3-F1
#
_cell.length_a   1.000
_cell.length_b   1.000
_cell.length_c   1.000
_cell.angle_alpha   90.00
_cell.angle_beta   90.00
_cell.angle_gamma   90.00
#
_symmetry.space_group_name_H-M   'P 1'
#
loop_
_entity.id
_entity.type
_entity.pdbx_description
1 polymer ?
#
loop_
_entity_poly.entity_id
_entity_poly.type
_entity_poly.pdbx_seq_one_letter_code
_entity_poly.pdbx_strand_id
1 'polypeptide(L)'
;MNFEWLKFIAKVITNEAVMEPLIAVLLGYGINIYSKNRRYKIIMDISADIVDYIEEHYKEWGIKGSAKMDKFLEIFSKEYKKQIGRAPGEVELESARIRAEALVQRARRSNKK
;
A
#
# COMPACT_ATOMS: atom_id res chain seq x y z
N MET A 1 6.90 -38.73 -0.47
CA MET A 1 8.10 -38.00 -0.96
C MET A 1 9.29 -38.93 -0.79
N ASN A 2 9.99 -39.28 -1.87
CA ASN A 2 11.03 -40.31 -1.83
C ASN A 2 12.32 -39.74 -1.18
N PHE A 3 12.96 -40.49 -0.29
CA PHE A 3 14.11 -40.00 0.50
C PHE A 3 15.32 -39.65 -0.39
N GLU A 4 15.46 -40.37 -1.50
CA GLU A 4 16.46 -40.12 -2.53
C GLU A 4 16.23 -38.79 -3.28
N TRP A 5 14.97 -38.44 -3.51
CA TRP A 5 14.60 -37.14 -4.09
C TRP A 5 14.93 -35.97 -3.15
N LEU A 6 14.73 -36.15 -1.84
CA LEU A 6 15.11 -35.17 -0.82
C LEU A 6 16.62 -34.94 -0.74
N LYS A 7 17.42 -36.02 -0.78
CA LYS A 7 18.89 -35.93 -0.82
C LYS A 7 19.38 -35.27 -2.10
N PHE A 8 18.77 -35.59 -3.24
CA PHE A 8 19.12 -34.97 -4.52
C PHE A 8 18.83 -33.46 -4.49
N ILE A 9 17.63 -33.07 -4.06
CA ILE A 9 17.25 -31.66 -3.90
C ILE A 9 18.20 -30.96 -2.93
N ALA A 10 18.46 -31.53 -1.74
CA ALA A 10 19.41 -30.96 -0.79
C ALA A 10 20.80 -30.76 -1.43
N LYS A 11 21.34 -31.75 -2.12
CA LYS A 11 22.65 -31.65 -2.78
C LYS A 11 22.68 -30.58 -3.89
N VAL A 12 21.58 -30.38 -4.61
CA VAL A 12 21.46 -29.33 -5.62
C VAL A 12 21.37 -27.95 -5.00
N ILE A 13 20.52 -27.77 -3.98
CA ILE A 13 20.34 -26.45 -3.35
C ILE A 13 21.56 -26.07 -2.51
N THR A 14 22.34 -27.03 -1.98
CA THR A 14 23.56 -26.77 -1.18
C THR A 14 24.83 -26.63 -2.04
N ASN A 15 24.71 -26.78 -3.37
CA ASN A 15 25.82 -26.48 -4.28
C ASN A 15 26.04 -24.96 -4.30
N GLU A 16 27.27 -24.50 -4.09
CA GLU A 16 27.62 -23.08 -4.00
C GLU A 16 27.17 -22.27 -5.23
N ALA A 17 27.28 -22.85 -6.43
CA ALA A 17 26.84 -22.24 -7.69
C ALA A 17 25.31 -22.08 -7.81
N VAL A 18 24.53 -22.76 -6.97
CA VAL A 18 23.07 -22.68 -6.91
C VAL A 18 22.61 -21.92 -5.65
N MET A 19 23.28 -22.11 -4.51
CA MET A 19 23.03 -21.41 -3.24
C MET A 19 23.06 -19.90 -3.43
N GLU A 20 24.16 -19.36 -3.95
CA GLU A 20 24.37 -17.92 -4.06
C GLU A 20 23.29 -17.20 -4.89
N PRO A 21 22.97 -17.63 -6.14
CA PRO A 21 21.91 -16.99 -6.90
C PRO A 21 20.54 -17.19 -6.25
N LEU A 22 20.31 -18.32 -5.56
CA LEU A 22 19.03 -18.61 -4.92
C LEU A 22 18.80 -17.74 -3.68
N ILE A 23 19.85 -17.49 -2.88
CA ILE A 23 19.84 -16.52 -1.78
C ILE A 23 19.59 -15.11 -2.32
N ALA A 24 20.26 -14.71 -3.40
CA ALA A 24 20.06 -13.40 -4.02
C ALA A 24 18.61 -13.21 -4.50
N VAL A 25 18.00 -14.23 -5.12
CA VAL A 25 16.59 -14.21 -5.54
C VAL A 25 15.67 -14.10 -4.33
N LEU A 26 15.89 -14.88 -3.27
CA LEU A 26 15.06 -14.85 -2.07
C LEU A 26 15.14 -13.49 -1.35
N LEU A 27 16.34 -12.92 -1.22
CA LEU A 27 16.54 -11.60 -0.63
C LEU A 27 15.90 -10.50 -1.49
N GLY A 28 16.13 -10.52 -2.80
CA GLY A 28 15.52 -9.57 -3.73
C GLY A 28 14.00 -9.63 -3.72
N TYR A 29 13.44 -10.84 -3.66
CA TYR A 29 11.99 -11.05 -3.54
C TYR A 29 11.45 -10.56 -2.19
N GLY A 30 12.13 -10.88 -1.08
CA GLY A 30 11.76 -10.46 0.27
C GLY A 30 11.75 -8.94 0.43
N ILE A 31 12.79 -8.26 -0.06
CA ILE A 31 12.89 -6.79 -0.07
C ILE A 31 11.73 -6.18 -0.88
N ASN A 32 11.43 -6.74 -2.06
CA ASN A 32 10.34 -6.27 -2.90
C ASN A 32 8.96 -6.41 -2.24
N ILE A 33 8.68 -7.55 -1.59
CA ILE A 33 7.43 -7.75 -0.85
C ILE A 33 7.35 -6.78 0.32
N TYR A 34 8.41 -6.66 1.12
CA TYR A 34 8.41 -5.78 2.27
C TYR A 34 8.18 -4.32 1.86
N SER A 35 8.87 -3.87 0.81
CA SER A 35 8.70 -2.54 0.22
C SER A 35 7.26 -2.30 -0.29
N LYS A 36 6.65 -3.30 -0.94
CA LYS A 36 5.25 -3.23 -1.36
C LYS A 36 4.32 -3.11 -0.16
N ASN A 37 4.45 -3.99 0.83
CA ASN A 37 3.60 -3.98 2.03
C ASN A 37 3.70 -2.67 2.81
N ARG A 38 4.92 -2.13 2.98
CA ARG A 38 5.13 -0.83 3.63
C ARG A 38 4.44 0.30 2.87
N ARG A 39 4.58 0.34 1.54
CA ARG A 39 3.90 1.34 0.70
C ARG A 39 2.38 1.26 0.83
N TYR A 40 1.80 0.06 0.73
CA TYR A 40 0.35 -0.10 0.89
C TYR A 40 -0.16 0.32 2.26
N LYS A 41 0.62 0.04 3.32
CA LYS A 41 0.29 0.47 4.68
C LYS A 41 0.30 2.00 4.79
N ILE A 42 1.32 2.66 4.25
CA ILE A 42 1.41 4.12 4.24
C ILE A 42 0.24 4.75 3.49
N ILE A 43 -0.14 4.21 2.33
CA ILE A 43 -1.32 4.69 1.59
C ILE A 43 -2.58 4.55 2.45
N MET A 44 -2.74 3.42 3.14
CA MET A 44 -3.88 3.17 4.02
C MET A 44 -3.98 4.20 5.14
N ASP A 45 -2.88 4.38 5.88
CA ASP A 45 -2.83 5.24 7.06
C ASP A 45 -3.10 6.70 6.66
N ILE A 46 -2.37 7.21 5.64
CA ILE A 46 -2.56 8.58 5.14
C ILE A 46 -4.00 8.78 4.62
N SER A 47 -4.56 7.80 3.92
CA SER A 47 -5.90 7.94 3.35
C SER A 47 -6.98 8.02 4.43
N ALA A 48 -6.84 7.27 5.53
CA ALA A 48 -7.76 7.33 6.65
C ALA A 48 -7.72 8.72 7.31
N ASP A 49 -6.52 9.19 7.66
CA ASP A 49 -6.32 10.48 8.33
C ASP A 49 -6.88 11.64 7.50
N ILE A 50 -6.63 11.65 6.19
CA ILE A 50 -7.10 12.74 5.32
C ILE A 50 -8.62 12.69 5.13
N VAL A 51 -9.20 11.50 4.99
CA VAL A 51 -10.67 11.37 4.86
C VAL A 51 -11.35 11.92 6.11
N ASP A 52 -10.87 11.55 7.29
CA ASP A 52 -11.43 12.03 8.56
C ASP A 52 -11.27 13.55 8.67
N TYR A 53 -10.08 14.08 8.37
CA TYR A 53 -9.82 15.52 8.37
C TYR A 53 -10.74 16.29 7.41
N ILE A 54 -10.98 15.76 6.21
CA ILE A 54 -11.89 16.38 5.24
C ILE A 54 -13.34 16.27 5.73
N GLU A 55 -13.78 15.14 6.27
CA GLU A 55 -15.14 14.98 6.80
C GLU A 55 -15.41 15.86 8.02
N GLU A 56 -14.39 16.24 8.78
CA GLU A 56 -14.51 17.23 9.86
C GLU A 56 -14.64 18.67 9.33
N HIS A 57 -13.85 19.05 8.32
CA HIS A 57 -13.69 20.47 7.93
C HIS A 57 -14.41 20.87 6.63
N TYR A 58 -14.97 19.93 5.85
CA TYR A 58 -15.54 20.24 4.53
C TYR A 58 -16.63 21.31 4.56
N LYS A 59 -17.41 21.37 5.65
CA LYS A 59 -18.50 22.35 5.81
C LYS A 59 -17.94 23.77 5.93
N GLU A 60 -16.85 23.93 6.66
CA GLU A 60 -16.17 25.21 6.88
C GLU A 60 -15.50 25.70 5.59
N TRP A 61 -14.94 24.79 4.81
CA TRP A 61 -14.36 25.11 3.50
C TRP A 61 -15.41 25.28 2.39
N GLY A 62 -16.67 24.99 2.66
CA GLY A 62 -17.75 25.06 1.66
C GLY A 62 -17.65 24.03 0.54
N ILE A 63 -16.81 22.98 0.68
CA ILE A 63 -16.59 21.98 -0.37
C ILE A 63 -17.58 20.81 -0.25
N LYS A 64 -18.09 20.34 -1.40
CA LYS A 64 -19.07 19.24 -1.48
C LYS A 64 -18.77 18.32 -2.66
N GLY A 65 -19.29 17.09 -2.59
CA GLY A 65 -19.23 16.15 -3.71
C GLY A 65 -17.81 15.88 -4.20
N SER A 66 -17.57 16.05 -5.50
CA SER A 66 -16.27 15.81 -6.16
C SER A 66 -15.15 16.68 -5.62
N ALA A 67 -15.44 17.91 -5.17
CA ALA A 67 -14.44 18.82 -4.62
C ALA A 67 -13.77 18.27 -3.35
N LYS A 68 -14.46 17.39 -2.59
CA LYS A 68 -13.83 16.67 -1.48
C LYS A 68 -12.74 15.71 -1.96
N MET A 69 -12.99 15.03 -3.07
CA MET A 69 -12.02 14.09 -3.66
C MET A 69 -10.83 14.82 -4.26
N ASP A 70 -11.05 15.96 -4.91
CA ASP A 70 -9.95 16.78 -5.44
C ASP A 70 -9.06 17.28 -4.30
N LYS A 71 -9.67 17.74 -3.20
CA LYS A 71 -8.96 18.14 -1.99
C LYS A 71 -8.21 16.98 -1.34
N PHE A 72 -8.84 15.81 -1.29
CA PHE A 72 -8.20 14.58 -0.82
C PHE A 72 -6.94 14.26 -1.60
N LEU A 73 -7.00 14.25 -2.94
CA LEU A 73 -5.84 13.94 -3.78
C LEU A 73 -4.73 14.99 -3.65
N GLU A 74 -5.09 16.26 -3.49
CA GLU A 74 -4.13 17.35 -3.24
C GLU A 74 -3.35 17.12 -1.93
N ILE A 75 -4.06 16.88 -0.82
CA ILE A 75 -3.45 16.65 0.50
C ILE A 75 -2.67 15.33 0.50
N PHE A 76 -3.25 14.28 -0.08
CA PHE A 76 -2.64 12.96 -0.18
C PHE A 76 -1.30 13.02 -0.90
N SER A 77 -1.22 13.75 -2.01
CA SER A 77 0.02 13.90 -2.76
C SER A 77 1.13 14.57 -1.96
N LYS A 78 0.77 15.55 -1.11
CA LYS A 78 1.70 16.24 -0.21
C LYS A 78 2.20 15.32 0.91
N GLU A 79 1.29 14.64 1.61
CA GLU A 79 1.64 13.75 2.72
C GLU A 79 2.37 12.49 2.24
N TYR A 80 1.96 11.91 1.12
CA TYR A 80 2.65 10.77 0.51
C TYR A 80 4.09 11.13 0.14
N LYS A 81 4.30 12.30 -0.48
CA LYS A 81 5.65 12.78 -0.80
C LYS A 81 6.51 12.99 0.44
N LYS A 82 5.92 13.50 1.53
CA LYS A 82 6.62 13.67 2.81
C LYS A 82 7.06 12.35 3.43
N GLN A 83 6.23 11.29 3.36
CA GLN A 83 6.58 9.99 3.95
C GLN A 83 7.46 9.10 3.07
N ILE A 84 7.28 9.15 1.75
CA ILE A 84 7.94 8.24 0.80
C ILE A 84 9.13 8.92 0.09
N GLY A 85 9.21 10.25 0.10
CA GLY A 85 10.26 11.02 -0.56
C GLY A 85 10.04 11.24 -2.06
N ARG A 86 8.95 10.71 -2.65
CA ARG A 86 8.57 10.93 -4.06
C ARG A 86 7.07 11.17 -4.20
N ALA A 87 6.67 11.82 -5.29
CA ALA A 87 5.26 11.96 -5.63
C ALA A 87 4.61 10.57 -5.85
N PRO A 88 3.31 10.43 -5.53
CA PRO A 88 2.56 9.23 -5.87
C PRO A 88 2.42 9.13 -7.39
N GLY A 89 2.58 7.92 -7.93
CA GLY A 89 2.23 7.61 -9.31
C GLY A 89 0.74 7.27 -9.44
N GLU A 90 0.30 6.96 -10.65
CA GLU A 90 -1.11 6.68 -10.95
C GLU A 90 -1.69 5.54 -10.10
N VAL A 91 -0.95 4.43 -9.95
CA VAL A 91 -1.38 3.27 -9.16
C VAL A 91 -1.59 3.62 -7.69
N GLU A 92 -0.74 4.49 -7.14
CA GLU A 92 -0.84 4.90 -5.74
C GLU A 92 -1.99 5.89 -5.52
N LEU A 93 -2.23 6.80 -6.48
CA LEU A 93 -3.38 7.71 -6.47
C LEU A 93 -4.70 6.95 -6.60
N GLU A 94 -4.78 5.98 -7.51
CA GLU A 94 -5.96 5.14 -7.70
C GLU A 94 -6.24 4.31 -6.44
N SER A 95 -5.19 3.70 -5.87
CA SER A 95 -5.30 2.95 -4.61
C SER A 95 -5.83 3.82 -3.46
N ALA A 96 -5.35 5.07 -3.36
CA ALA A 96 -5.81 6.03 -2.36
C ALA A 96 -7.28 6.40 -2.59
N ARG A 97 -7.69 6.66 -3.84
CA ARG A 97 -9.08 6.99 -4.21
C ARG A 97 -10.04 5.86 -3.81
N ILE A 98 -9.74 4.63 -4.22
CA ILE A 98 -10.58 3.46 -3.90
C ILE A 98 -10.73 3.30 -2.39
N ARG A 99 -9.65 3.51 -1.63
CA ARG A 99 -9.70 3.43 -0.16
C ARG A 99 -10.53 4.55 0.45
N ALA A 100 -10.36 5.79 -0.02
CA ALA A 100 -11.15 6.92 0.46
C ALA A 100 -12.66 6.68 0.23
N GLU A 101 -13.03 6.20 -0.95
CA GLU A 101 -14.42 5.84 -1.26
C GLU A 101 -14.95 4.74 -0.34
N ALA A 102 -14.16 3.68 -0.11
CA ALA A 102 -14.53 2.60 0.80
C ALA A 102 -14.74 3.08 2.24
N LEU A 103 -13.88 3.98 2.74
CA LEU A 103 -14.00 4.58 4.07
C LEU A 103 -15.29 5.40 4.20
N VAL A 104 -15.56 6.28 3.23
CA VAL A 104 -16.78 7.08 3.22
C VAL A 104 -18.03 6.18 3.15
N GLN A 105 -18.01 5.14 2.31
CA GLN A 105 -19.11 4.18 2.23
C GLN A 105 -19.32 3.42 3.55
N ARG A 106 -18.24 3.04 4.23
CA ARG A 106 -18.30 2.38 5.55
C ARG A 106 -18.94 3.28 6.60
N ALA A 107 -18.51 4.55 6.68
CA ALA A 107 -19.08 5.54 7.59
C ALA A 107 -20.58 5.77 7.34
N ARG A 108 -20.99 5.80 6.06
CA ARG A 108 -22.42 5.90 5.70
C ARG A 108 -23.23 4.68 6.13
N ARG A 109 -22.64 3.48 6.10
CA ARG A 109 -23.30 2.24 6.54
C ARG A 109 -23.39 2.14 8.06
N SER A 110 -22.37 2.61 8.79
CA SER A 110 -22.41 2.63 10.26
C SER A 110 -23.45 3.61 10.79
N ASN A 111 -23.61 4.78 10.16
CA ASN A 111 -24.59 5.78 10.57
C ASN A 111 -26.06 5.42 10.23
N LYS A 112 -26.30 4.34 9.47
CA LYS A 112 -27.64 3.87 9.08
C LYS A 112 -28.22 2.79 10.02
N LYS A 113 -27.44 2.29 10.97
CA LYS A 113 -27.90 1.37 12.03
C LYS A 113 -28.18 2.15 13.30
#